data_AF-A0A6I5PAV8-F1
#
_entry.id   AF-A0A6I5PAV8-F1
#
_cell.length_a   1.000
_cell.length_b   1.000
_cell.length_c   1.000
_cell.angle_alpha   90.00
_cell.angle_beta   90.00
_cell.angle_gamma   90.00
#
_symmetry.space_group_name_H-M   'P 1'
#
loop_
_entity.id
_entity.type
_entity.pdbx_description
1 polymer ?
#
loop_
_entity_poly.entity_id
_entity_poly.type
_entity_poly.pdbx_seq_one_letter_code
_entity_poly.pdbx_strand_id
1 'polypeptide(L)'
;MSEDIEIAGIKVPQADWAATPPSIRTLVLLMSQRLKEQDERIRQQDERIRQLEERLNQTSKNSSKPPSSDGFSQFQGSQKTDQKGKPQRSRQPSPRQVRKLKPRDTCDQVCELMPSVCSACGSSVSGYDPHPIGIKRSNCRR
;
A
#
# COMPACT_ATOMS: atom_id res chain seq x y z
N MET A 1 41.26 -15.51 35.59
CA MET A 1 40.51 -14.74 34.58
C MET A 1 39.57 -15.72 33.92
N SER A 2 38.28 -15.69 34.24
CA SER A 2 37.30 -16.61 33.63
C SER A 2 36.96 -16.04 32.25
N GLU A 3 37.28 -16.78 31.20
CA GLU A 3 36.95 -16.40 29.82
C GLU A 3 35.52 -16.88 29.52
N ASP A 4 34.63 -15.92 29.24
CA ASP A 4 33.25 -16.18 28.84
C ASP A 4 33.08 -15.92 27.34
N ILE A 5 32.31 -16.75 26.66
CA ILE A 5 31.96 -16.61 25.25
C ILE A 5 30.52 -16.09 25.16
N GLU A 6 30.28 -15.12 24.29
CA GLU A 6 28.93 -14.62 24.01
C GLU A 6 28.34 -15.28 22.76
N ILE A 7 27.24 -16.01 22.92
CA ILE A 7 26.53 -16.71 21.85
C ILE A 7 25.08 -16.23 21.85
N ALA A 8 24.65 -15.60 20.76
CA ALA A 8 23.30 -15.05 20.62
C ALA A 8 22.84 -14.15 21.79
N GLY A 9 23.77 -13.39 22.39
CA GLY A 9 23.50 -12.51 23.54
C GLY A 9 23.54 -13.21 24.90
N ILE A 10 23.89 -14.49 24.95
CA ILE A 10 24.02 -15.28 26.18
C ILE A 10 25.51 -15.48 26.49
N LYS A 11 25.92 -15.16 27.71
CA LYS A 11 27.28 -15.42 28.20
C LYS A 11 27.38 -16.86 28.70
N VAL A 12 28.31 -17.62 28.13
CA VAL A 12 28.58 -19.01 28.46
C VAL A 12 30.04 -19.15 28.83
N PRO A 13 30.40 -19.75 29.98
CA PRO A 13 31.79 -20.02 30.32
C PRO A 13 32.49 -20.83 29.21
N GLN A 14 33.69 -20.43 28.82
CA GLN A 14 34.43 -21.07 27.74
C GLN A 14 34.70 -22.56 28.01
N ALA A 15 34.88 -22.94 29.28
CA ALA A 15 35.05 -24.32 29.69
C ALA A 15 33.82 -25.19 29.37
N ASP A 16 32.62 -24.69 29.65
CA ASP A 16 31.35 -25.38 29.39
C ASP A 16 31.07 -25.49 27.89
N TRP A 17 31.39 -24.43 27.14
CA TRP A 17 31.30 -24.46 25.69
C TRP A 17 32.31 -25.43 25.06
N ALA A 18 33.55 -25.49 25.57
CA ALA A 18 34.57 -26.42 25.09
C ALA A 18 34.20 -27.89 25.35
N ALA A 19 33.56 -28.17 26.49
CA ALA A 19 33.07 -29.49 26.89
C ALA A 19 31.84 -29.95 26.09
N THR A 20 31.15 -29.03 25.40
CA THR A 20 29.95 -29.36 24.62
C THR A 20 30.30 -30.19 23.38
N PRO A 21 29.55 -31.28 23.07
CA PRO A 21 29.77 -32.09 21.88
C PRO A 21 29.79 -31.26 20.57
N PRO A 22 30.64 -31.61 19.59
CA PRO A 22 30.75 -30.88 18.33
C PRO A 22 29.42 -30.72 17.58
N SER A 23 28.55 -31.72 17.61
CA SER A 23 27.24 -31.69 16.96
C SER A 23 26.33 -30.59 17.51
N ILE A 24 26.30 -30.44 18.83
CA ILE A 24 25.50 -29.41 19.52
C ILE A 24 26.09 -28.03 19.26
N ARG A 25 27.42 -27.89 19.29
CA ARG A 25 28.07 -26.60 18.97
C ARG A 25 27.72 -26.11 17.56
N THR A 26 27.79 -26.99 16.56
CA THR A 26 27.41 -26.68 15.18
C THR A 26 25.94 -26.27 15.08
N LEU A 27 25.04 -27.01 15.75
CA LEU A 27 23.62 -26.68 15.77
C LEU A 27 23.35 -25.30 16.38
N VAL A 28 23.96 -25.00 17.53
CA VAL A 28 23.82 -23.71 18.21
C VAL A 28 24.34 -22.56 17.35
N LEU A 29 25.50 -22.73 16.70
CA LEU A 29 26.04 -21.72 15.78
C LEU A 29 25.09 -21.49 14.60
N LEU A 30 24.58 -22.56 13.97
CA LEU A 30 23.63 -22.46 12.87
C LEU A 30 22.34 -21.76 13.30
N MET A 31 21.80 -22.10 14.46
CA MET A 31 20.61 -21.45 15.01
C MET A 31 20.86 -19.98 15.32
N SER A 32 22.02 -19.64 15.89
CA SER A 32 22.39 -18.25 16.17
C SER A 32 22.48 -17.41 14.89
N GLN A 33 22.96 -17.99 13.79
CA GLN A 33 22.99 -17.34 12.49
C GLN A 33 21.58 -17.12 11.95
N ARG A 34 20.72 -18.15 12.00
CA ARG A 34 19.32 -18.05 11.56
C ARG A 34 18.51 -17.03 12.36
N LEU A 35 18.80 -16.86 13.66
CA LEU A 35 18.18 -15.83 14.49
C LEU A 35 18.58 -14.43 14.00
N LYS A 36 19.87 -14.18 13.79
CA LYS A 36 20.36 -12.91 13.25
C LYS A 36 19.73 -12.55 11.90
N GLU A 37 19.64 -13.53 11.00
CA GLU A 37 19.00 -13.34 9.69
C GLU A 37 17.50 -13.01 9.81
N GLN A 38 16.80 -13.62 10.78
CA GLN A 38 15.39 -13.33 11.05
C GLN A 38 15.21 -11.95 11.67
N ASP A 39 16.04 -11.57 12.64
CA ASP A 39 15.98 -10.26 13.28
C ASP A 39 16.18 -9.13 12.26
N GLU A 40 17.11 -9.32 11.33
CA GLU A 40 17.34 -8.35 10.25
C GLU A 40 16.13 -8.26 9.30
N ARG A 41 15.53 -9.40 8.93
CA ARG A 41 14.30 -9.40 8.12
C ARG A 41 13.14 -8.71 8.82
N ILE A 42 12.98 -8.93 10.12
CA ILE A 42 11.95 -8.27 10.93
C ILE A 42 12.17 -6.77 10.92
N ARG A 43 13.40 -6.30 11.19
CA ARG A 43 13.73 -4.87 11.13
C ARG A 43 13.42 -4.23 9.78
N GLN A 44 13.77 -4.91 8.68
CA GLN A 44 13.47 -4.43 7.33
C GLN A 44 11.96 -4.38 7.05
N GLN A 45 11.20 -5.35 7.54
CA GLN A 45 9.76 -5.37 7.41
C GLN A 45 9.10 -4.27 8.25
N ASP A 46 9.53 -4.09 9.49
CA ASP A 46 9.02 -3.04 10.38
C ASP A 46 9.26 -1.65 9.80
N GLU A 47 10.45 -1.41 9.25
CA GLU A 47 10.76 -0.14 8.57
C GLU A 47 9.88 0.07 7.34
N ARG A 48 9.67 -0.98 6.53
CA ARG A 48 8.77 -0.90 5.37
C ARG A 48 7.33 -0.66 5.78
N ILE A 49 6.85 -1.31 6.83
CA ILE A 49 5.51 -1.11 7.39
C ILE A 49 5.37 0.34 7.84
N ARG A 50 6.33 0.85 8.62
CA ARG A 50 6.35 2.24 9.07
C ARG A 50 6.29 3.24 7.92
N GLN A 51 7.07 3.03 6.86
CA GLN A 51 7.02 3.89 5.67
C GLN A 51 5.68 3.84 4.93
N LEU A 52 5.07 2.65 4.83
CA LEU A 52 3.76 2.50 4.22
C LEU A 52 2.65 3.13 5.06
N GLU A 53 2.71 2.96 6.38
CA GLU A 53 1.80 3.60 7.33
C GLU A 53 1.91 5.12 7.28
N GLU A 54 3.12 5.68 7.19
CA GLU A 54 3.33 7.11 7.03
C GLU A 54 2.70 7.62 5.73
N ARG A 55 2.93 6.93 4.60
CA ARG A 55 2.32 7.27 3.31
C ARG A 55 0.79 7.18 3.33
N LEU A 56 0.23 6.21 4.04
CA LEU A 56 -1.23 6.07 4.19
C LEU A 56 -1.81 7.13 5.13
N ASN A 57 -1.10 7.49 6.20
CA ASN A 57 -1.50 8.54 7.13
C ASN A 57 -1.36 9.95 6.55
N GLN A 58 -0.65 10.11 5.44
CA GLN A 58 -0.70 11.32 4.60
C GLN A 58 -2.05 11.42 3.88
N THR A 59 -3.08 11.81 4.63
CA THR A 59 -4.35 12.24 4.07
C THR A 59 -4.25 13.69 3.58
N SER A 60 -5.01 14.05 2.54
CA SER A 60 -5.07 15.40 1.97
C SER A 60 -5.47 16.52 2.96
N LYS A 61 -5.83 16.15 4.20
CA LYS A 61 -6.11 17.07 5.32
C LYS A 61 -4.86 17.43 6.14
N ASN A 62 -3.74 16.72 5.98
CA ASN A 62 -2.48 16.99 6.69
C ASN A 62 -1.27 17.16 5.75
N SER A 63 -1.43 16.85 4.46
CA SER A 63 -0.45 17.24 3.44
C SER A 63 -0.82 18.63 2.95
N SER A 64 -0.15 19.65 3.48
CA SER A 64 -0.14 21.03 2.98
C SER A 64 0.35 21.04 1.53
N LYS A 65 -0.51 20.65 0.59
CA LYS A 65 -0.37 21.05 -0.80
C LYS A 65 -0.41 22.58 -0.82
N PRO A 66 0.54 23.25 -1.49
CA PRO A 66 0.49 24.69 -1.63
C PRO A 66 -0.81 25.11 -2.32
N PRO A 67 -1.41 26.27 -1.97
CA PRO A 67 -2.65 26.78 -2.53
C PRO A 67 -2.50 27.28 -3.99
N SER A 68 -1.58 26.70 -4.75
CA SER A 68 -1.25 27.09 -6.13
C SER A 68 -1.53 25.98 -7.15
N SER A 69 -2.14 24.86 -6.72
CA SER A 69 -2.50 23.74 -7.59
C SER A 69 -4.01 23.61 -7.84
N ASP A 70 -4.84 24.46 -7.23
CA ASP A 70 -6.19 24.67 -7.70
C ASP A 70 -6.12 25.63 -8.89
N GLY A 71 -6.17 25.05 -10.09
CA GLY A 71 -6.36 25.80 -11.32
C GLY A 71 -7.59 26.70 -11.22
N PHE A 72 -7.41 27.94 -11.66
CA PHE A 72 -8.42 28.95 -11.97
C PHE A 72 -9.84 28.41 -12.17
N SER A 73 -10.68 28.46 -11.14
CA SER A 73 -12.12 28.74 -11.25
C SER A 73 -12.75 28.66 -9.87
N GLN A 74 -12.85 29.80 -9.19
CA GLN A 74 -14.13 30.18 -8.61
C GLN A 74 -14.13 31.66 -8.24
N PHE A 75 -15.18 32.29 -8.75
CA PHE A 75 -15.49 33.71 -8.70
C PHE A 75 -15.31 34.32 -7.32
N GLN A 76 -14.74 35.52 -7.31
CA GLN A 76 -14.83 36.44 -6.20
C GLN A 76 -16.31 36.72 -5.90
N GLY A 77 -16.76 36.33 -4.71
CA GLY A 77 -17.99 36.78 -4.08
C GLY A 77 -17.64 37.39 -2.74
N SER A 78 -17.54 38.71 -2.71
CA SER A 78 -17.13 39.55 -1.60
C SER A 78 -18.07 39.50 -0.37
N GLN A 79 -17.45 39.42 0.80
CA GLN A 79 -17.71 40.18 2.04
C GLN A 79 -19.09 40.26 2.71
N LYS A 80 -19.01 40.27 4.06
CA LYS A 80 -19.88 40.90 5.08
C LYS A 80 -21.13 40.14 5.52
N THR A 81 -21.14 39.60 6.74
CA THR A 81 -21.40 40.30 8.02
C THR A 81 -21.81 39.31 9.13
N ASP A 82 -21.43 39.66 10.35
CA ASP A 82 -21.91 39.08 11.60
C ASP A 82 -23.44 39.05 11.70
N GLN A 83 -24.02 37.94 12.16
CA GLN A 83 -24.81 37.88 13.40
C GLN A 83 -25.69 36.62 13.47
N LYS A 84 -25.69 36.06 14.69
CA LYS A 84 -26.78 35.36 15.40
C LYS A 84 -27.39 34.09 14.80
N GLY A 85 -27.37 33.08 15.67
CA GLY A 85 -28.45 32.09 15.74
C GLY A 85 -28.05 30.73 15.20
N LYS A 86 -27.79 29.78 16.10
CA LYS A 86 -27.97 28.37 15.80
C LYS A 86 -29.46 28.12 15.55
N PRO A 87 -29.83 27.42 14.47
CA PRO A 87 -30.85 26.41 14.58
C PRO A 87 -30.20 25.04 14.42
N GLN A 88 -30.43 24.19 15.39
CA GLN A 88 -30.05 22.78 15.39
C GLN A 88 -30.80 22.08 14.25
N ARG A 89 -30.20 22.03 13.05
CA ARG A 89 -30.75 21.25 11.94
C ARG A 89 -30.39 19.77 12.17
N SER A 90 -31.43 18.98 12.31
CA SER A 90 -31.41 17.52 12.29
C SER A 90 -30.44 17.01 11.22
N ARG A 91 -29.50 16.14 11.61
CA ARG A 91 -28.64 15.40 10.68
C ARG A 91 -29.47 14.32 9.98
N GLN A 92 -30.40 14.75 9.13
CA GLN A 92 -30.89 13.90 8.05
C GLN A 92 -29.67 13.62 7.15
N PRO A 93 -29.33 12.35 6.84
CA PRO A 93 -28.25 12.05 5.92
C PRO A 93 -28.65 12.61 4.55
N SER A 94 -28.03 13.72 4.16
CA SER A 94 -28.18 14.27 2.81
C SER A 94 -27.78 13.19 1.81
N PRO A 95 -28.60 12.90 0.79
CA PRO A 95 -28.25 11.90 -0.22
C PRO A 95 -26.90 12.23 -0.83
N ARG A 96 -26.04 11.21 -0.96
CA ARG A 96 -24.72 11.36 -1.59
C ARG A 96 -24.93 11.98 -2.97
N GLN A 97 -24.39 13.18 -3.16
CA GLN A 97 -24.44 13.87 -4.44
C GLN A 97 -23.45 13.18 -5.38
N VAL A 98 -23.92 12.19 -6.12
CA VAL A 98 -23.14 11.51 -7.15
C VAL A 98 -23.10 12.43 -8.37
N ARG A 99 -21.91 12.72 -8.90
CA ARG A 99 -21.79 13.44 -10.16
C ARG A 99 -22.42 12.59 -11.26
N LYS A 100 -23.34 13.18 -12.03
CA LYS A 100 -23.91 12.52 -13.20
C LYS A 100 -22.81 12.30 -14.23
N LEU A 101 -22.74 11.10 -14.81
CA LEU A 101 -21.85 10.83 -15.93
C LEU A 101 -22.19 11.80 -17.07
N LYS A 102 -21.16 12.31 -17.75
CA LYS A 102 -21.35 13.11 -18.97
C LYS A 102 -22.00 12.22 -20.04
N PRO A 103 -23.02 12.71 -20.75
CA PRO A 103 -23.54 12.05 -21.95
C PRO A 103 -22.42 11.85 -22.97
N ARG A 104 -22.47 10.74 -23.73
CA ARG A 104 -21.47 10.39 -24.76
C ARG A 104 -21.25 11.53 -25.77
N ASP A 105 -22.32 12.27 -26.09
CA ASP A 105 -22.32 13.36 -27.06
C ASP A 105 -21.55 14.62 -26.58
N THR A 106 -21.24 14.69 -25.28
CA THR A 106 -20.48 15.79 -24.67
C THR A 106 -19.04 15.42 -24.33
N CYS A 107 -18.59 14.26 -24.78
CA CYS A 107 -17.20 13.83 -24.66
C CYS A 107 -16.36 14.49 -25.75
N ASP A 108 -15.18 15.02 -25.37
CA ASP A 108 -14.26 15.65 -26.31
C ASP A 108 -13.76 14.67 -27.40
N GLN A 109 -13.63 13.40 -27.03
CA GLN A 109 -13.28 12.31 -27.95
C GLN A 109 -13.82 10.97 -27.43
N VAL A 110 -14.33 10.14 -28.33
CA VAL A 110 -14.69 8.75 -28.05
C VAL A 110 -13.78 7.85 -28.89
N CYS A 111 -12.82 7.18 -28.23
CA CYS A 111 -11.90 6.24 -28.88
C CYS A 111 -12.31 4.81 -28.56
N GLU A 112 -12.58 4.01 -29.59
CA GLU A 112 -12.78 2.57 -29.44
C GLU A 112 -11.42 1.88 -29.35
N LEU A 113 -11.12 1.30 -28.19
CA LEU A 113 -9.87 0.58 -27.96
C LEU A 113 -10.12 -0.91 -28.15
N MET A 114 -9.64 -1.46 -29.28
CA MET A 114 -9.61 -2.90 -29.52
C MET A 114 -8.19 -3.43 -29.34
N PRO A 115 -7.99 -4.49 -28.54
CA PRO A 115 -6.69 -5.10 -28.39
C PRO A 115 -6.28 -5.73 -29.73
N SER A 116 -5.06 -5.46 -30.18
CA SER A 116 -4.49 -6.10 -31.38
C SER A 116 -4.11 -7.56 -31.14
N VAL A 117 -3.90 -7.94 -29.88
CA VAL A 117 -3.46 -9.28 -29.46
C VAL A 117 -4.24 -9.78 -28.24
N CYS A 118 -4.51 -11.08 -28.22
CA CYS A 118 -5.22 -11.73 -27.13
C CYS A 118 -4.33 -11.81 -25.89
N SER A 119 -4.82 -11.31 -24.75
CA SER A 119 -4.07 -11.37 -23.48
C SER A 119 -3.84 -12.80 -22.93
N ALA A 120 -4.58 -13.81 -23.43
CA ALA A 120 -4.47 -15.19 -22.97
C ALA A 120 -3.55 -16.06 -23.84
N CYS A 121 -3.59 -15.92 -25.17
CA CYS A 121 -2.83 -16.75 -26.10
C CYS A 121 -1.85 -15.98 -27.01
N GLY A 122 -1.87 -14.64 -26.99
CA GLY A 122 -0.97 -13.81 -27.79
C GLY A 122 -1.29 -13.75 -29.29
N SER A 123 -2.29 -14.48 -29.78
CA SER A 123 -2.72 -14.43 -31.18
C SER A 123 -3.31 -13.07 -31.55
N SER A 124 -3.15 -12.66 -32.81
CA SER A 124 -3.78 -11.44 -33.32
C SER A 124 -5.31 -11.56 -33.23
N VAL A 125 -5.95 -10.52 -32.72
CA VAL A 125 -7.40 -10.47 -32.60
C VAL A 125 -7.93 -9.59 -33.73
N SER A 126 -8.71 -10.18 -34.61
CA SER A 126 -9.48 -9.48 -35.63
C SER A 126 -10.96 -9.84 -35.47
N GLY A 127 -11.82 -8.83 -35.51
CA GLY A 127 -13.26 -9.01 -35.37
C GLY A 127 -13.87 -8.20 -34.23
N TYR A 128 -15.19 -7.97 -34.34
CA TYR A 128 -16.01 -7.32 -33.34
C TYR A 128 -16.89 -8.38 -32.69
N ASP A 129 -16.79 -8.55 -31.37
CA ASP A 129 -17.69 -9.42 -30.62
C ASP A 129 -18.82 -8.56 -30.01
N PRO A 130 -20.05 -8.64 -30.53
CA PRO A 130 -21.18 -7.90 -29.97
C PRO A 130 -21.63 -8.43 -28.60
N HIS A 131 -21.18 -9.62 -28.17
CA HIS A 131 -21.56 -10.26 -26.90
C HIS A 131 -20.30 -10.75 -26.14
N PRO A 132 -19.48 -9.83 -25.60
CA PRO A 132 -18.27 -10.20 -24.89
C PRO A 132 -18.62 -11.00 -23.64
N ILE A 133 -18.37 -12.31 -23.67
CA ILE A 133 -18.43 -13.14 -22.48
C ILE A 133 -17.29 -12.72 -21.56
N GLY A 134 -17.62 -12.08 -20.45
CA GLY A 134 -16.62 -11.63 -19.47
C GLY A 134 -15.83 -12.83 -18.93
N ILE A 135 -14.62 -13.05 -19.47
CA ILE A 135 -13.72 -14.11 -19.00
C ILE A 135 -13.25 -13.68 -17.60
N LYS A 136 -13.87 -14.25 -16.55
CA LYS A 136 -13.33 -14.16 -15.19
C LYS A 136 -11.95 -14.79 -15.24
N ARG A 137 -10.91 -14.03 -14.91
CA ARG A 137 -9.53 -14.53 -14.77
C ARG A 137 -9.52 -15.67 -13.74
N SER A 138 -9.69 -16.91 -14.21
CA SER A 138 -9.46 -18.10 -13.40
C SER A 138 -7.95 -18.24 -13.23
N ASN A 139 -7.54 -18.40 -11.97
CA ASN A 139 -6.15 -18.52 -11.56
C ASN A 139 -5.41 -19.59 -12.37
N CYS A 140 -4.56 -19.18 -13.30
CA CYS A 140 -3.57 -20.05 -13.91
C CYS A 140 -2.42 -20.23 -12.91
N ARG A 141 -2.36 -21.40 -12.26
CA ARG A 141 -1.18 -21.82 -11.49
C ARG A 141 -0.04 -22.11 -12.47
N ARG A 142 1.17 -21.69 -12.09
CA ARG A 142 2.43 -22.01 -12.78
C ARG A 142 2.62 -23.52 -12.95
#